data_AF-A0A352S5R6-F1
#
_entry.id   AF-A0A352S5R6-F1
#
_cell.length_a   1.000
_cell.length_b   1.000
_cell.length_c   1.000
_cell.angle_alpha   90.00
_cell.angle_beta   90.00
_cell.angle_gamma   90.00
#
_symmetry.space_group_name_H-M   'P 1'
#
loop_
_entity.id
_entity.type
_entity.pdbx_description
1 polymer ?
#
loop_
_entity_poly.entity_id
_entity_poly.type
_entity_poly.pdbx_seq_one_letter_code
_entity_poly.pdbx_strand_id
1 'polypeptide(L)'
;LTLPATRHYLAGALVGGEAHDVKFLVKGDLTHFPFHPPLAKAGDFRVEVPVRHVNYQIAPDETGPNGASGQKAGTAWPEFTDIEGMVMFERGSMSFLAKRAGVAGIQGVTLRDVSGRIDDMGDHGHLLVDGSASGPVQSFLRFVATSPVKEWTANVTETSHAPGNGELKLKLDLPLNHAAGSKVNGEFRFPGNDVTLFPELPTLYGATGAVAFDEHGFRLDNVRGRFVGGETRLGGGTQPDGTTRVTVSGTATAQGLREALGTEMSALGSRIDGTTAYSAVVGVHDKHLQVEVASNLNGLALDLPAPLAKTAAQDMPLRFDLRPSTAPGRAGLDEVTVQLGNAASARYVLRRGGDAL
;
A
#
# COMPACT_ATOMS: atom_id res chain seq x y z
N LEU A 1 8.48 17.11 -24.98
CA LEU A 1 9.82 17.12 -24.31
C LEU A 1 10.88 17.59 -25.31
N THR A 2 11.65 18.65 -25.03
CA THR A 2 12.78 19.05 -25.90
C THR A 2 13.97 18.11 -25.68
N LEU A 3 14.74 17.77 -26.73
CA LEU A 3 15.96 16.94 -26.68
C LEU A 3 16.90 17.20 -25.46
N PRO A 4 17.14 18.45 -25.01
CA PRO A 4 17.95 18.73 -23.82
C PRO A 4 17.35 18.20 -22.51
N ALA A 5 16.03 18.27 -22.35
CA ALA A 5 15.33 17.82 -21.13
C ALA A 5 15.36 16.29 -21.02
N THR A 6 15.09 15.58 -22.11
CA THR A 6 15.18 14.10 -22.15
C THR A 6 16.61 13.63 -21.89
N ARG A 7 17.60 14.28 -22.51
CA ARG A 7 19.02 13.96 -22.28
C ARG A 7 19.43 14.20 -20.82
N HIS A 8 18.96 15.29 -20.22
CA HIS A 8 19.23 15.61 -18.82
C HIS A 8 18.62 14.55 -17.89
N TYR A 9 17.33 14.23 -18.08
CA TYR A 9 16.65 13.17 -17.34
C TYR A 9 17.40 11.84 -17.43
N LEU A 10 17.71 11.37 -18.64
CA LEU A 10 18.41 10.09 -18.83
C LEU A 10 19.81 10.07 -18.21
N ALA A 11 20.52 11.20 -18.19
CA ALA A 11 21.84 11.29 -17.57
C ALA A 11 21.78 11.12 -16.03
N GLY A 12 20.66 11.48 -15.41
CA GLY A 12 20.42 11.21 -13.98
C GLY A 12 19.76 9.85 -13.74
N ALA A 13 18.88 9.41 -14.63
CA ALA A 13 18.07 8.21 -14.47
C ALA A 13 18.89 6.93 -14.70
N LEU A 14 19.84 6.92 -15.64
CA LEU A 14 20.71 5.78 -15.89
C LEU A 14 21.99 5.90 -15.05
N VAL A 15 21.95 5.33 -13.85
CA VAL A 15 23.05 5.43 -12.86
C VAL A 15 24.25 4.57 -13.26
N GLY A 16 24.00 3.43 -13.92
CA GLY A 16 25.04 2.52 -14.41
C GLY A 16 24.45 1.35 -15.18
N GLY A 17 25.32 0.56 -15.83
CA GLY A 17 24.95 -0.66 -16.55
C GLY A 17 25.71 -0.87 -17.84
N GLU A 18 25.44 -1.99 -18.49
CA GLU A 18 26.12 -2.41 -19.72
C GLU A 18 25.12 -2.74 -20.83
N ALA A 19 25.42 -2.28 -22.04
CA ALA A 19 24.75 -2.71 -23.25
C ALA A 19 25.70 -3.57 -24.09
N HIS A 20 25.19 -4.65 -24.68
CA HIS A 20 25.96 -5.57 -25.51
C HIS A 20 25.18 -5.93 -26.77
N ASP A 21 25.90 -6.32 -27.83
CA ASP A 21 25.32 -6.78 -29.10
C ASP A 21 24.21 -5.87 -29.64
N VAL A 22 24.41 -4.56 -29.52
CA VAL A 22 23.45 -3.54 -29.97
C VAL A 22 23.27 -3.65 -31.48
N LYS A 23 22.03 -3.85 -31.92
CA LYS A 23 21.68 -3.91 -33.33
C LYS A 23 21.03 -2.62 -33.75
N PHE A 24 21.52 -2.06 -34.85
CA PHE A 24 21.05 -0.79 -35.38
C PHE A 24 20.69 -0.95 -36.86
N LEU A 25 19.49 -0.52 -37.21
CA LEU A 25 18.99 -0.45 -38.58
C LEU A 25 18.44 0.95 -38.82
N VAL A 26 18.96 1.62 -39.85
CA VAL A 26 18.36 2.82 -40.41
C VAL A 26 18.35 2.70 -41.93
N LYS A 27 17.20 2.94 -42.54
CA LYS A 27 17.00 2.88 -43.99
C LYS A 27 15.98 3.94 -44.40
N GLY A 28 16.22 4.65 -45.50
CA GLY A 28 15.31 5.68 -46.01
C GLY A 28 15.90 7.08 -45.91
N ASP A 29 15.10 8.08 -46.26
CA ASP A 29 15.52 9.48 -46.27
C ASP A 29 15.63 10.04 -44.84
N LEU A 30 16.85 10.33 -44.39
CA LEU A 30 17.12 10.81 -43.04
C LEU A 30 16.49 12.17 -42.72
N THR A 31 16.07 12.94 -43.74
CA THR A 31 15.30 14.18 -43.51
C THR A 31 13.92 13.91 -42.89
N HIS A 32 13.45 12.66 -42.96
CA HIS A 32 12.20 12.21 -42.37
C HIS A 32 12.38 11.36 -41.10
N PHE A 33 13.61 11.20 -40.61
CA PHE A 33 13.89 10.52 -39.34
C PHE A 33 13.18 11.23 -38.17
N PRO A 34 12.56 10.51 -37.20
CA PRO A 34 12.58 9.05 -36.97
C PRO A 34 11.43 8.28 -37.65
N PHE A 35 10.89 8.77 -38.76
CA PHE A 35 9.82 8.13 -39.55
C PHE A 35 8.51 7.95 -38.77
N HIS A 36 7.97 9.06 -38.26
CA HIS A 36 6.65 9.11 -37.61
C HIS A 36 5.51 9.46 -38.59
N PRO A 37 4.23 9.18 -38.26
CA PRO A 37 3.09 9.57 -39.09
C PRO A 37 3.11 11.07 -39.45
N PRO A 38 2.77 11.45 -40.69
CA PRO A 38 2.29 10.61 -41.80
C PRO A 38 3.41 9.92 -42.61
N LEU A 39 4.68 10.21 -42.32
CA LEU A 39 5.86 9.75 -43.07
C LEU A 39 6.42 8.40 -42.59
N ALA A 40 5.61 7.62 -41.87
CA ALA A 40 6.04 6.33 -41.34
C ALA A 40 6.50 5.35 -42.42
N LYS A 41 6.05 5.47 -43.68
CA LYS A 41 6.49 4.63 -44.80
C LYS A 41 7.76 5.11 -45.50
N ALA A 42 8.33 6.25 -45.11
CA ALA A 42 9.47 6.88 -45.78
C ALA A 42 10.83 6.23 -45.45
N GLY A 43 10.86 5.33 -44.47
CA GLY A 43 12.07 4.62 -44.06
C GLY A 43 11.78 3.58 -42.99
N ASP A 44 12.82 2.94 -42.48
CA ASP A 44 12.80 2.03 -41.33
C ASP A 44 13.86 2.48 -40.34
N PHE A 45 13.50 2.55 -39.07
CA PHE A 45 14.42 2.81 -37.97
C PHE A 45 14.15 1.81 -36.86
N ARG A 46 15.19 1.08 -36.45
CA ARG A 46 15.12 0.10 -35.37
C ARG A 46 16.44 0.04 -34.62
N VAL A 47 16.38 0.05 -33.29
CA VAL A 47 17.52 -0.15 -32.41
C VAL A 47 17.15 -1.17 -31.34
N GLU A 48 17.89 -2.28 -31.28
CA GLU A 48 17.76 -3.29 -30.22
C GLU A 48 18.95 -3.16 -29.28
N VAL A 49 18.68 -2.93 -28.00
CA VAL A 49 19.70 -2.72 -26.96
C VAL A 49 19.48 -3.75 -25.86
N PRO A 50 20.11 -4.94 -25.95
CA PRO A 50 20.25 -5.85 -24.82
C PRO A 50 21.02 -5.16 -23.70
N VAL A 51 20.48 -5.19 -22.48
CA VAL A 51 21.07 -4.54 -21.30
C VAL A 51 21.20 -5.49 -20.13
N ARG A 52 22.26 -5.30 -19.33
CA ARG A 52 22.50 -6.05 -18.08
C ARG A 52 23.10 -5.14 -17.02
N HIS A 53 22.90 -5.51 -15.75
CA HIS A 53 23.40 -4.76 -14.59
C HIS A 53 23.01 -3.29 -14.62
N VAL A 54 21.86 -2.96 -15.22
CA VAL A 54 21.40 -1.57 -15.31
C VAL A 54 20.86 -1.14 -13.95
N ASN A 55 21.28 0.03 -13.50
CA ASN A 55 20.74 0.73 -12.34
C ASN A 55 19.96 1.94 -12.83
N TYR A 56 18.70 2.02 -12.41
CA TYR A 56 17.74 3.01 -12.88
C TYR A 56 17.14 3.81 -11.71
N GLN A 57 17.17 5.12 -11.85
CA GLN A 57 16.55 6.08 -10.95
C GLN A 57 15.33 6.71 -11.63
N ILE A 58 14.14 6.55 -11.04
CA ILE A 58 12.87 6.95 -11.67
C ILE A 58 12.75 8.47 -11.75
N ALA A 59 13.13 9.18 -10.69
CA ALA A 59 12.99 10.62 -10.59
C ALA A 59 14.31 11.23 -10.09
N PRO A 60 15.33 11.33 -10.97
CA PRO A 60 16.67 11.76 -10.58
C PRO A 60 16.73 13.22 -10.12
N ASP A 61 15.77 14.04 -10.55
CA ASP A 61 15.69 15.47 -10.21
C ASP A 61 14.79 15.74 -8.99
N GLU A 62 14.07 14.73 -8.49
CA GLU A 62 13.21 14.86 -7.30
C GLU A 62 14.01 14.58 -6.02
N THR A 63 14.04 15.58 -5.14
CA THR A 63 14.60 15.44 -3.79
C THR A 63 13.65 14.66 -2.89
N GLY A 64 14.14 13.59 -2.28
CA GLY A 64 13.36 12.75 -1.38
C GLY A 64 13.14 13.33 0.02
N PRO A 65 12.28 12.69 0.83
CA PRO A 65 11.94 13.12 2.18
C PRO A 65 13.16 13.21 3.14
N ASN A 66 14.27 12.56 2.81
CA ASN A 66 15.53 12.64 3.57
C ASN A 66 16.52 13.69 3.02
N GLY A 67 16.09 14.57 2.11
CA GLY A 67 16.87 15.64 1.51
C GLY A 67 17.08 16.84 2.45
N ALA A 68 17.77 16.66 3.57
CA ALA A 68 18.28 17.78 4.35
C ALA A 68 19.39 18.51 3.57
N SER A 69 19.32 19.85 3.57
CA SER A 69 20.22 20.78 2.88
C SER A 69 21.71 20.42 3.02
N GLY A 70 22.39 20.21 1.88
CA GLY A 70 23.86 20.26 1.79
C GLY A 70 24.60 18.92 1.65
N GLN A 71 23.92 17.78 1.73
CA GLN A 71 24.43 16.50 1.20
C GLN A 71 23.74 16.19 -0.12
N LYS A 72 24.39 15.42 -1.01
CA LYS A 72 23.82 14.97 -2.30
C LYS A 72 22.41 14.43 -2.01
N ALA A 73 21.39 15.24 -2.30
CA ALA A 73 20.05 15.01 -1.81
C ALA A 73 19.62 13.62 -2.27
N GLY A 74 19.23 12.76 -1.33
CA GLY A 74 18.72 11.44 -1.69
C GLY A 74 17.59 11.60 -2.70
N THR A 75 17.59 10.77 -3.73
CA THR A 75 16.50 10.71 -4.70
C THR A 75 15.20 10.38 -3.98
N ALA A 76 14.07 10.92 -4.46
CA ALA A 76 12.77 10.64 -3.87
C ALA A 76 12.43 9.14 -3.85
N TRP A 77 12.94 8.40 -4.83
CA TRP A 77 12.66 6.98 -5.00
C TRP A 77 13.91 6.12 -4.79
N PRO A 78 13.76 4.90 -4.22
CA PRO A 78 14.80 3.89 -4.25
C PRO A 78 15.19 3.54 -5.71
N GLU A 79 16.48 3.35 -5.95
CA GLU A 79 16.98 2.91 -7.27
C GLU A 79 16.54 1.47 -7.57
N PHE A 80 16.14 1.20 -8.80
CA PHE A 80 16.04 -0.17 -9.30
C PHE A 80 17.41 -0.63 -9.76
N THR A 81 17.83 -1.82 -9.34
CA THR A 81 19.20 -2.30 -9.53
C THR A 81 19.24 -3.64 -10.23
N ASP A 82 20.38 -3.94 -10.86
CA ASP A 82 20.62 -5.23 -11.52
C ASP A 82 19.53 -5.58 -12.53
N ILE A 83 19.08 -4.57 -13.30
CA ILE A 83 18.10 -4.75 -14.36
C ILE A 83 18.76 -5.52 -15.51
N GLU A 84 18.13 -6.62 -15.89
CA GLU A 84 18.47 -7.41 -17.07
C GLU A 84 17.29 -7.40 -18.05
N GLY A 85 17.54 -7.06 -19.31
CA GLY A 85 16.45 -6.88 -20.26
C GLY A 85 16.86 -6.47 -21.66
N MET A 86 15.88 -5.94 -22.39
CA MET A 86 16.05 -5.39 -23.73
C MET A 86 15.28 -4.08 -23.82
N VAL A 87 15.91 -3.07 -24.42
CA VAL A 87 15.25 -1.84 -24.87
C VAL A 87 15.18 -1.87 -26.39
N MET A 88 14.05 -1.48 -26.95
CA MET A 88 13.79 -1.43 -28.38
C MET A 88 13.30 -0.05 -28.76
N PHE A 89 13.91 0.56 -29.76
CA PHE A 89 13.38 1.72 -30.45
C PHE A 89 12.93 1.28 -31.83
N GLU A 90 11.71 1.64 -32.22
CA GLU A 90 11.21 1.36 -33.56
C GLU A 90 10.46 2.60 -34.07
N ARG A 91 11.02 3.25 -35.09
CA ARG A 91 10.50 4.53 -35.61
C ARG A 91 10.35 5.57 -34.47
N GLY A 92 9.15 6.10 -34.27
CA GLY A 92 8.81 7.04 -33.20
C GLY A 92 8.44 6.40 -31.86
N SER A 93 8.53 5.07 -31.72
CA SER A 93 8.16 4.36 -30.50
C SER A 93 9.38 3.80 -29.74
N MET A 94 9.20 3.60 -28.44
CA MET A 94 10.15 2.95 -27.55
C MET A 94 9.42 1.84 -26.80
N SER A 95 10.08 0.73 -26.55
CA SER A 95 9.62 -0.29 -25.61
C SER A 95 10.78 -0.90 -24.84
N PHE A 96 10.49 -1.51 -23.71
CA PHE A 96 11.46 -2.28 -22.97
C PHE A 96 10.81 -3.50 -22.32
N LEU A 97 11.63 -4.50 -22.06
CA LEU A 97 11.31 -5.65 -21.23
C LEU A 97 12.47 -5.87 -20.26
N ALA A 98 12.25 -5.60 -18.98
CA ALA A 98 13.11 -6.00 -17.88
C ALA A 98 12.63 -7.34 -17.34
N LYS A 99 13.41 -8.40 -17.58
CA LYS A 99 13.10 -9.75 -17.11
C LYS A 99 13.18 -9.85 -15.59
N ARG A 100 14.14 -9.13 -15.02
CA ARG A 100 14.38 -9.08 -13.59
C ARG A 100 14.95 -7.73 -13.18
N ALA A 101 14.57 -7.27 -11.99
CA ALA A 101 15.24 -6.17 -11.30
C ALA A 101 15.13 -6.37 -9.77
N GLY A 102 16.09 -5.79 -9.04
CA GLY A 102 16.04 -5.60 -7.59
C GLY A 102 15.80 -4.14 -7.23
N VAL A 103 15.81 -3.84 -5.93
CA VAL A 103 15.67 -2.48 -5.40
C VAL A 103 16.81 -2.20 -4.43
N ALA A 104 17.52 -1.09 -4.62
CA ALA A 104 18.62 -0.67 -3.77
C ALA A 104 18.17 -0.53 -2.31
N GLY A 105 18.93 -1.10 -1.37
CA GLY A 105 18.64 -1.03 0.06
C GLY A 105 17.45 -1.88 0.53
N ILE A 106 16.75 -2.57 -0.38
CA ILE A 106 15.55 -3.36 -0.09
C ILE A 106 15.75 -4.79 -0.58
N GLN A 107 16.15 -5.65 0.36
CA GLN A 107 16.49 -7.04 0.08
C GLN A 107 15.24 -7.90 -0.15
N GLY A 108 15.37 -8.89 -1.03
CA GLY A 108 14.35 -9.93 -1.25
C GLY A 108 13.16 -9.55 -2.14
N VAL A 109 13.05 -8.28 -2.58
CA VAL A 109 12.07 -7.88 -3.59
C VAL A 109 12.67 -8.12 -4.97
N THR A 110 11.97 -8.91 -5.78
CA THR A 110 12.32 -9.13 -7.18
C THR A 110 11.16 -8.69 -8.06
N LEU A 111 11.43 -7.72 -8.92
CA LEU A 111 10.56 -7.35 -10.03
C LEU A 111 10.79 -8.35 -11.16
N ARG A 112 9.71 -8.77 -11.83
CA ARG A 112 9.75 -9.72 -12.95
C ARG A 112 8.86 -9.26 -14.09
N ASP A 113 9.34 -9.53 -15.29
CA ASP A 113 8.61 -9.32 -16.55
C ASP A 113 8.01 -7.91 -16.63
N VAL A 114 8.80 -6.91 -16.23
CA VAL A 114 8.38 -5.51 -16.29
C VAL A 114 8.55 -5.04 -17.72
N SER A 115 7.44 -4.77 -18.38
CA SER A 115 7.40 -4.23 -19.73
C SER A 115 6.97 -2.76 -19.69
N GLY A 116 7.48 -1.99 -20.63
CA GLY A 116 6.95 -0.65 -20.86
C GLY A 116 7.03 -0.26 -22.32
N ARG A 117 6.19 0.70 -22.71
CA ARG A 117 6.14 1.22 -24.07
C ARG A 117 5.72 2.69 -24.11
N ILE A 118 6.24 3.37 -25.11
CA ILE A 118 5.86 4.71 -25.53
C ILE A 118 5.56 4.60 -27.02
N ASP A 119 4.29 4.72 -27.39
CA ASP A 119 3.87 4.56 -28.80
C ASP A 119 4.24 5.78 -29.66
N ASP A 120 4.20 6.97 -29.05
CA ASP A 120 4.57 8.24 -29.66
C ASP A 120 5.42 9.02 -28.66
N MET A 121 6.67 9.31 -29.01
CA MET A 121 7.58 10.13 -28.21
C MET A 121 7.35 11.65 -28.36
N GLY A 122 6.31 12.06 -29.10
CA GLY A 122 5.88 13.45 -29.23
C GLY A 122 5.26 14.04 -27.96
N ASP A 123 4.68 15.24 -28.08
CA ASP A 123 4.20 16.02 -26.92
C ASP A 123 2.98 15.42 -26.20
N HIS A 124 2.31 14.44 -26.80
CA HIS A 124 1.20 13.68 -26.18
C HIS A 124 1.59 12.23 -25.87
N GLY A 125 2.88 11.94 -25.78
CA GLY A 125 3.34 10.59 -25.47
C GLY A 125 2.96 10.14 -24.07
N HIS A 126 2.67 8.84 -23.96
CA HIS A 126 2.42 8.15 -22.69
C HIS A 126 3.43 7.02 -22.52
N LEU A 127 3.99 6.90 -21.32
CA LEU A 127 4.71 5.70 -20.91
C LEU A 127 3.71 4.76 -20.22
N LEU A 128 3.43 3.65 -20.88
CA LEU A 128 2.65 2.56 -20.32
C LEU A 128 3.60 1.54 -19.71
N VAL A 129 3.39 1.14 -18.47
CA VAL A 129 4.19 0.12 -17.77
C VAL A 129 3.26 -0.99 -17.26
N ASP A 130 3.67 -2.23 -17.41
CA ASP A 130 3.02 -3.41 -16.81
C ASP A 130 4.11 -4.29 -16.20
N GLY A 131 3.99 -4.61 -14.92
CA GLY A 131 4.99 -5.39 -14.22
C GLY A 131 4.46 -6.08 -12.98
N SER A 132 5.26 -7.03 -12.50
CA SER A 132 5.00 -7.72 -11.25
C SER A 132 6.21 -7.69 -10.34
N ALA A 133 5.98 -7.76 -9.04
CA ALA A 133 7.02 -7.91 -8.04
C ALA A 133 6.60 -8.94 -7.00
N SER A 134 7.57 -9.65 -6.43
CA SER A 134 7.33 -10.59 -5.33
C SER A 134 8.48 -10.55 -4.35
N GLY A 135 8.20 -10.85 -3.09
CA GLY A 135 9.19 -10.80 -2.02
C GLY A 135 8.56 -10.68 -0.65
N PRO A 136 9.37 -10.48 0.41
CA PRO A 136 8.87 -10.27 1.76
C PRO A 136 7.96 -9.05 1.85
N VAL A 137 6.79 -9.17 2.49
CA VAL A 137 5.85 -8.03 2.68
C VAL A 137 6.54 -6.88 3.41
N GLN A 138 7.40 -7.18 4.40
CA GLN A 138 8.18 -6.17 5.11
C GLN A 138 9.09 -5.34 4.18
N SER A 139 9.58 -5.92 3.09
CA SER A 139 10.40 -5.20 2.10
C SER A 139 9.55 -4.26 1.24
N PHE A 140 8.30 -4.62 0.92
CA PHE A 140 7.34 -3.71 0.30
C PHE A 140 6.96 -2.55 1.22
N LEU A 141 6.71 -2.83 2.50
CA LEU A 141 6.45 -1.79 3.51
C LEU A 141 7.63 -0.82 3.63
N ARG A 142 8.87 -1.35 3.56
CA ARG A 142 10.07 -0.51 3.50
C ARG A 142 10.11 0.37 2.25
N PHE A 143 9.76 -0.17 1.08
CA PHE A 143 9.69 0.61 -0.15
C PHE A 143 8.72 1.80 -0.01
N VAL A 144 7.54 1.55 0.55
CA VAL A 144 6.56 2.61 0.84
C VAL A 144 7.17 3.64 1.79
N ALA A 145 7.78 3.21 2.89
CA ALA A 145 8.38 4.11 3.89
C ALA A 145 9.55 4.96 3.36
N THR A 146 10.26 4.49 2.34
CA THR A 146 11.42 5.19 1.74
C THR A 146 11.10 5.84 0.39
N SER A 147 9.83 6.06 0.06
CA SER A 147 9.39 6.71 -1.17
C SER A 147 8.26 7.72 -0.89
N PRO A 148 7.88 8.59 -1.85
CA PRO A 148 6.78 9.53 -1.66
C PRO A 148 5.43 8.84 -1.41
N VAL A 149 5.32 7.54 -1.72
CA VAL A 149 4.13 6.73 -1.47
C VAL A 149 3.74 6.75 0.01
N LYS A 150 4.69 6.91 0.94
CA LYS A 150 4.42 7.07 2.38
C LYS A 150 3.37 8.15 2.66
N GLU A 151 3.47 9.31 2.01
CA GLU A 151 2.54 10.42 2.22
C GLU A 151 1.16 10.12 1.63
N TRP A 152 1.12 9.38 0.52
CA TRP A 152 -0.12 8.97 -0.14
C TRP A 152 -0.90 7.93 0.67
N THR A 153 -0.21 7.09 1.45
CA THR A 153 -0.83 6.12 2.36
C THR A 153 -1.12 6.70 3.75
N ALA A 154 -1.01 8.02 3.92
CA ALA A 154 -1.17 8.71 5.20
C ALA A 154 -0.35 8.06 6.33
N ASN A 155 0.86 7.57 6.02
CA ASN A 155 1.77 6.90 6.95
C ASN A 155 1.23 5.61 7.62
N VAL A 156 0.07 5.09 7.23
CA VAL A 156 -0.59 3.92 7.87
C VAL A 156 0.32 2.69 7.89
N THR A 157 1.21 2.57 6.91
CA THR A 157 2.10 1.42 6.74
C THR A 157 3.40 1.50 7.55
N GLU A 158 3.68 2.62 8.23
CA GLU A 158 4.99 2.88 8.86
C GLU A 158 5.28 1.93 10.03
N THR A 159 4.29 1.68 10.87
CA THR A 159 4.40 0.76 12.02
C THR A 159 3.92 -0.65 11.69
N SER A 160 3.51 -0.90 10.46
CA SER A 160 2.98 -2.20 10.06
C SER A 160 4.08 -3.25 10.02
N HIS A 161 3.73 -4.43 10.50
CA HIS A 161 4.60 -5.60 10.48
C HIS A 161 3.85 -6.79 9.89
N ALA A 162 4.42 -7.37 8.84
CA ALA A 162 3.82 -8.51 8.16
C ALA A 162 4.93 -9.47 7.68
N PRO A 163 5.25 -10.53 8.45
CA PRO A 163 6.14 -11.56 7.99
C PRO A 163 5.55 -12.33 6.80
N GLY A 164 6.44 -13.01 6.07
CA GLY A 164 6.10 -13.80 4.89
C GLY A 164 6.17 -13.00 3.58
N ASN A 165 5.83 -13.67 2.49
CA ASN A 165 5.93 -13.11 1.14
C ASN A 165 4.58 -12.57 0.67
N GLY A 166 4.63 -11.62 -0.26
CA GLY A 166 3.48 -11.10 -0.99
C GLY A 166 3.83 -10.90 -2.47
N GLU A 167 2.78 -10.61 -3.25
CA GLU A 167 2.89 -10.38 -4.69
C GLU A 167 2.21 -9.07 -5.06
N LEU A 168 2.90 -8.25 -5.85
CA LEU A 168 2.39 -7.02 -6.42
C LEU A 168 2.25 -7.18 -7.93
N LYS A 169 1.11 -6.76 -8.48
CA LYS A 169 0.95 -6.45 -9.89
C LYS A 169 0.67 -4.96 -10.03
N LEU A 170 1.29 -4.32 -11.01
CA LEU A 170 1.18 -2.89 -11.19
C LEU A 170 1.13 -2.53 -12.67
N LYS A 171 0.18 -1.67 -13.02
CA LYS A 171 0.08 -1.01 -14.31
C LYS A 171 0.13 0.50 -14.09
N LEU A 172 0.91 1.18 -14.92
CA LEU A 172 1.06 2.62 -14.89
C LEU A 172 0.80 3.19 -16.29
N ASP A 173 0.15 4.34 -16.32
CA ASP A 173 0.01 5.18 -17.50
C ASP A 173 0.51 6.58 -17.14
N LEU A 174 1.70 6.94 -17.61
CA LEU A 174 2.37 8.19 -17.27
C LEU A 174 2.44 9.11 -18.50
N PRO A 175 1.75 10.25 -18.51
CA PRO A 175 1.92 11.27 -19.54
C PRO A 175 3.34 11.86 -19.49
N LEU A 176 4.08 11.83 -20.60
CA LEU A 176 5.48 12.28 -20.65
C LEU A 176 5.65 13.79 -20.41
N ASN A 177 4.59 14.58 -20.61
CA ASN A 177 4.60 16.03 -20.46
C ASN A 177 3.98 16.53 -19.14
N HIS A 178 3.28 15.66 -18.40
CA HIS A 178 2.51 16.04 -17.22
C HIS A 178 2.33 14.86 -16.25
N ALA A 179 3.29 14.71 -15.34
CA ALA A 179 3.30 13.63 -14.37
C ALA A 179 2.06 13.60 -13.45
N ALA A 180 1.42 14.74 -13.18
CA ALA A 180 0.20 14.79 -12.35
C ALA A 180 -1.02 14.14 -13.01
N GLY A 181 -0.97 13.84 -14.32
CA GLY A 181 -2.00 13.05 -15.01
C GLY A 181 -1.75 11.54 -14.98
N SER A 182 -0.80 11.07 -14.17
CA SER A 182 -0.47 9.64 -14.10
C SER A 182 -1.60 8.82 -13.50
N LYS A 183 -1.88 7.66 -14.11
CA LYS A 183 -2.84 6.69 -13.60
C LYS A 183 -2.13 5.46 -13.09
N VAL A 184 -2.69 4.88 -12.04
CA VAL A 184 -2.13 3.71 -11.37
C VAL A 184 -3.21 2.65 -11.27
N ASN A 185 -2.87 1.40 -11.53
CA ASN A 185 -3.72 0.27 -11.20
C ASN A 185 -2.85 -0.83 -10.63
N GLY A 186 -3.01 -1.09 -9.35
CA GLY A 186 -2.22 -2.05 -8.60
C GLY A 186 -3.07 -3.06 -7.85
N GLU A 187 -2.50 -4.24 -7.63
CA GLU A 187 -3.06 -5.27 -6.77
C GLU A 187 -1.93 -5.88 -5.94
N PHE A 188 -2.06 -5.83 -4.62
CA PHE A 188 -1.16 -6.50 -3.69
C PHE A 188 -1.86 -7.70 -3.05
N ARG A 189 -1.29 -8.90 -3.20
CA ARG A 189 -1.87 -10.16 -2.73
C ARG A 189 -1.16 -10.68 -1.50
N PHE A 190 -1.97 -11.10 -0.52
CA PHE A 190 -1.55 -11.80 0.68
C PHE A 190 -1.91 -13.29 0.52
N PRO A 191 -0.95 -14.22 0.47
CA PRO A 191 -1.22 -15.65 0.39
C PRO A 191 -1.55 -16.32 1.75
N GLY A 192 -1.42 -15.60 2.87
CA GLY A 192 -1.61 -16.16 4.21
C GLY A 192 -0.66 -15.55 5.25
N ASN A 193 -0.55 -14.23 5.29
CA ASN A 193 0.41 -13.52 6.14
C ASN A 193 -0.18 -13.23 7.52
N ASP A 194 0.65 -13.27 8.55
CA ASP A 194 0.28 -12.68 9.84
C ASP A 194 0.53 -11.17 9.75
N VAL A 195 -0.50 -10.35 9.96
CA VAL A 195 -0.43 -8.90 9.76
C VAL A 195 -0.75 -8.17 11.06
N THR A 196 0.21 -7.40 11.54
CA THR A 196 0.04 -6.44 12.64
C THR A 196 0.04 -5.04 12.02
N LEU A 197 -1.11 -4.39 11.97
CA LEU A 197 -1.25 -3.06 11.34
C LEU A 197 -0.62 -1.97 12.20
N PHE A 198 -1.01 -1.95 13.48
CA PHE A 198 -0.48 -1.07 14.52
C PHE A 198 -0.09 -1.92 15.73
N PRO A 199 0.95 -1.55 16.50
CA PRO A 199 1.39 -2.30 17.69
C PRO A 199 0.29 -2.49 18.74
N GLU A 200 -0.68 -1.59 18.81
CA GLU A 200 -1.80 -1.61 19.76
C GLU A 200 -2.94 -2.54 19.32
N LEU A 201 -2.96 -2.96 18.05
CA LEU A 201 -3.97 -3.87 17.53
C LEU A 201 -3.48 -5.33 17.58
N PRO A 202 -4.38 -6.28 17.88
CA PRO A 202 -4.06 -7.70 17.73
C PRO A 202 -3.60 -8.04 16.30
N THR A 203 -2.83 -9.12 16.17
CA THR A 203 -2.41 -9.62 14.85
C THR A 203 -3.58 -10.28 14.13
N LEU A 204 -3.74 -9.99 12.84
CA LEU A 204 -4.58 -10.76 11.92
C LEU A 204 -3.77 -11.94 11.40
N TYR A 205 -4.06 -13.14 11.88
CA TYR A 205 -3.33 -14.35 11.50
C TYR A 205 -3.82 -14.93 10.18
N GLY A 206 -2.90 -15.39 9.34
CA GLY A 206 -3.21 -16.08 8.08
C GLY A 206 -4.03 -15.24 7.09
N ALA A 207 -3.79 -13.93 7.06
CA ALA A 207 -4.45 -12.99 6.16
C ALA A 207 -4.28 -13.42 4.69
N THR A 208 -5.39 -13.74 4.04
CA THR A 208 -5.46 -14.12 2.63
C THR A 208 -6.41 -13.19 1.91
N GLY A 209 -6.03 -12.71 0.72
CA GLY A 209 -6.86 -11.81 -0.09
C GLY A 209 -6.00 -10.87 -0.92
N ALA A 210 -6.60 -9.77 -1.38
CA ALA A 210 -5.87 -8.73 -2.09
C ALA A 210 -6.29 -7.32 -1.65
N VAL A 211 -5.38 -6.38 -1.83
CA VAL A 211 -5.64 -4.94 -1.78
C VAL A 211 -5.47 -4.43 -3.20
N ALA A 212 -6.58 -4.08 -3.85
CA ALA A 212 -6.56 -3.38 -5.13
C ALA A 212 -6.45 -1.87 -4.86
N PHE A 213 -5.68 -1.14 -5.65
CA PHE A 213 -5.50 0.31 -5.48
C PHE A 213 -5.27 1.01 -6.82
N ASP A 214 -5.63 2.29 -6.85
CA ASP A 214 -5.44 3.20 -7.97
C ASP A 214 -5.09 4.61 -7.46
N GLU A 215 -5.08 5.61 -8.35
CA GLU A 215 -4.81 7.00 -7.97
C GLU A 215 -5.87 7.63 -7.06
N HIS A 216 -7.04 6.99 -6.90
CA HIS A 216 -8.17 7.50 -6.12
C HIS A 216 -8.31 6.83 -4.76
N GLY A 217 -7.74 5.64 -4.58
CA GLY A 217 -7.76 4.97 -3.29
C GLY A 217 -7.46 3.49 -3.37
N PHE A 218 -8.05 2.74 -2.43
CA PHE A 218 -7.87 1.30 -2.34
C PHE A 218 -9.18 0.58 -2.04
N ARG A 219 -9.20 -0.73 -2.28
CA ARG A 219 -10.30 -1.65 -1.96
C ARG A 219 -9.75 -2.98 -1.50
N LEU A 220 -10.38 -3.54 -0.46
CA LEU A 220 -10.10 -4.87 0.04
C LEU A 220 -10.90 -5.91 -0.75
N ASP A 221 -10.19 -6.89 -1.31
CA ASP A 221 -10.75 -7.97 -2.12
C ASP A 221 -10.62 -9.31 -1.40
N ASN A 222 -11.75 -9.78 -0.87
CA ASN A 222 -11.87 -11.08 -0.19
C ASN A 222 -10.82 -11.29 0.90
N VAL A 223 -10.51 -10.24 1.67
CA VAL A 223 -9.53 -10.30 2.75
C VAL A 223 -10.14 -11.04 3.94
N ARG A 224 -9.49 -12.13 4.35
CA ARG A 224 -9.93 -12.98 5.44
C ARG A 224 -8.75 -13.50 6.24
N GLY A 225 -8.99 -13.85 7.49
CA GLY A 225 -7.98 -14.44 8.36
C GLY A 225 -8.60 -14.79 9.70
N ARG A 226 -7.77 -14.83 10.74
CA ARG A 226 -8.19 -15.05 12.11
C ARG A 226 -7.77 -13.87 12.98
N PHE A 227 -8.74 -13.26 13.65
CA PHE A 227 -8.54 -12.09 14.49
C PHE A 227 -9.31 -12.29 15.79
N VAL A 228 -8.68 -11.99 16.93
CA VAL A 228 -9.27 -12.24 18.26
C VAL A 228 -9.75 -13.70 18.40
N GLY A 229 -8.95 -14.63 17.88
CA GLY A 229 -9.12 -16.07 18.02
C GLY A 229 -10.12 -16.76 17.10
N GLY A 230 -10.95 -16.02 16.34
CA GLY A 230 -11.93 -16.60 15.41
C GLY A 230 -11.81 -16.10 13.97
N GLU A 231 -12.57 -16.71 13.05
CA GLU A 231 -12.56 -16.33 11.63
C GLU A 231 -13.08 -14.90 11.47
N THR A 232 -12.39 -14.13 10.63
CA THR A 232 -12.70 -12.72 10.37
C THR A 232 -12.59 -12.42 8.89
N ARG A 233 -13.52 -11.62 8.39
CA ARG A 233 -13.56 -11.08 7.03
C ARG A 233 -13.48 -9.57 7.09
N LEU A 234 -12.66 -9.00 6.21
CA LEU A 234 -12.46 -7.58 6.05
C LEU A 234 -12.93 -7.17 4.65
N GLY A 235 -13.55 -6.01 4.56
CA GLY A 235 -14.03 -5.42 3.32
C GLY A 235 -14.02 -3.90 3.40
N GLY A 236 -14.35 -3.25 2.30
CA GLY A 236 -14.35 -1.80 2.20
C GLY A 236 -13.08 -1.25 1.55
N GLY A 237 -12.79 0.01 1.82
CA GLY A 237 -11.77 0.78 1.11
C GLY A 237 -12.11 2.27 1.10
N THR A 238 -11.47 3.00 0.19
CA THR A 238 -11.77 4.40 -0.07
C THR A 238 -13.16 4.55 -0.66
N GLN A 239 -13.94 5.46 -0.11
CA GLN A 239 -15.30 5.77 -0.50
C GLN A 239 -15.31 6.89 -1.56
N PRO A 240 -16.41 7.06 -2.34
CA PRO A 240 -16.52 8.11 -3.35
C PRO A 240 -16.37 9.55 -2.81
N ASP A 241 -16.59 9.76 -1.52
CA ASP A 241 -16.39 11.04 -0.83
C ASP A 241 -14.94 11.26 -0.36
N GLY A 242 -14.02 10.35 -0.71
CA GLY A 242 -12.61 10.38 -0.32
C GLY A 242 -12.33 9.87 1.09
N THR A 243 -13.36 9.48 1.86
CA THR A 243 -13.16 8.90 3.20
C THR A 243 -12.76 7.43 3.11
N THR A 244 -12.03 6.94 4.10
CA THR A 244 -11.74 5.50 4.20
C THR A 244 -12.78 4.85 5.09
N ARG A 245 -13.36 3.73 4.65
CA ARG A 245 -14.24 2.89 5.48
C ARG A 245 -13.91 1.42 5.28
N VAL A 246 -13.45 0.77 6.33
CA VAL A 246 -13.15 -0.67 6.40
C VAL A 246 -14.15 -1.33 7.34
N THR A 247 -14.82 -2.37 6.86
CA THR A 247 -15.75 -3.17 7.66
C THR A 247 -15.10 -4.49 8.02
N VAL A 248 -15.24 -4.89 9.28
CA VAL A 248 -14.75 -6.15 9.82
C VAL A 248 -15.94 -6.93 10.36
N SER A 249 -16.04 -8.20 10.03
CA SER A 249 -17.04 -9.11 10.60
C SER A 249 -16.40 -10.45 10.93
N GLY A 250 -16.67 -10.97 12.11
CA GLY A 250 -16.02 -12.19 12.55
C GLY A 250 -16.56 -12.73 13.85
N THR A 251 -15.85 -13.75 14.35
CA THR A 251 -16.09 -14.33 15.67
C THR A 251 -14.90 -14.06 16.58
N ALA A 252 -15.18 -13.69 17.82
CA ALA A 252 -14.19 -13.55 18.88
C ALA A 252 -14.32 -14.74 19.83
N THR A 253 -13.20 -15.35 20.19
CA THR A 253 -13.17 -16.42 21.21
C THR A 253 -12.72 -15.86 22.54
N ALA A 254 -13.13 -16.47 23.65
CA ALA A 254 -12.67 -16.09 24.97
C ALA A 254 -11.13 -16.07 25.07
N GLN A 255 -10.45 -17.04 24.43
CA GLN A 255 -9.00 -17.06 24.36
C GLN A 255 -8.44 -15.86 23.58
N GLY A 256 -8.97 -15.58 22.39
CA GLY A 256 -8.49 -14.45 21.60
C GLY A 256 -8.76 -13.10 22.27
N LEU A 257 -9.86 -12.96 22.99
CA LEU A 257 -10.16 -11.79 23.82
C LEU A 257 -9.15 -11.64 24.97
N ARG A 258 -8.78 -12.74 25.64
CA ARG A 258 -7.73 -12.74 26.67
C ARG A 258 -6.40 -12.24 26.13
N GLU A 259 -6.02 -12.71 24.95
CA GLU A 259 -4.77 -12.32 24.29
C GLU A 259 -4.81 -10.83 23.89
N ALA A 260 -5.93 -10.36 23.35
CA ALA A 260 -6.12 -8.97 22.94
C ALA A 260 -6.16 -7.98 24.12
N LEU A 261 -6.72 -8.38 25.27
CA LEU A 261 -6.78 -7.56 26.48
C LEU A 261 -5.42 -7.38 27.18
N GLY A 262 -4.42 -8.18 26.80
CA GLY A 262 -3.08 -8.13 27.38
C GLY A 262 -3.01 -8.61 28.83
N THR A 263 -1.81 -8.51 29.42
CA THR A 263 -1.51 -9.02 30.75
C THR A 263 -2.19 -8.23 31.87
N GLU A 264 -2.37 -6.93 31.67
CA GLU A 264 -2.99 -5.99 32.63
C GLU A 264 -4.45 -6.36 32.96
N MET A 265 -5.17 -6.96 32.00
CA MET A 265 -6.57 -7.38 32.17
C MET A 265 -6.75 -8.90 32.22
N SER A 266 -5.68 -9.65 32.50
CA SER A 266 -5.70 -11.12 32.59
C SER A 266 -6.73 -11.68 33.57
N ALA A 267 -6.97 -11.01 34.70
CA ALA A 267 -7.98 -11.41 35.70
C ALA A 267 -9.43 -11.26 35.21
N LEU A 268 -9.70 -10.31 34.31
CA LEU A 268 -10.98 -10.21 33.60
C LEU A 268 -11.07 -11.32 32.55
N GLY A 269 -9.98 -11.52 31.82
CA GLY A 269 -9.87 -12.52 30.77
C GLY A 269 -10.16 -13.96 31.22
N SER A 270 -9.73 -14.35 32.43
CA SER A 270 -10.00 -15.69 32.99
C SER A 270 -11.47 -15.94 33.34
N ARG A 271 -12.28 -14.87 33.38
CA ARG A 271 -13.72 -14.91 33.68
C ARG A 271 -14.58 -14.85 32.41
N ILE A 272 -13.96 -14.96 31.24
CA ILE A 272 -14.63 -14.99 29.95
C ILE A 272 -14.54 -16.40 29.39
N ASP A 273 -15.67 -16.96 28.97
CA ASP A 273 -15.73 -18.27 28.31
C ASP A 273 -16.69 -18.29 27.12
N GLY A 274 -16.41 -19.13 26.14
CA GLY A 274 -17.20 -19.26 24.92
C GLY A 274 -16.74 -18.38 23.75
N THR A 275 -17.68 -18.06 22.85
CA THR A 275 -17.42 -17.35 21.59
C THR A 275 -18.57 -16.43 21.24
N THR A 276 -18.30 -15.30 20.61
CA THR A 276 -19.36 -14.39 20.14
C THR A 276 -19.05 -13.77 18.80
N ALA A 277 -20.09 -13.41 18.04
CA ALA A 277 -19.94 -12.67 16.80
C ALA A 277 -19.72 -11.18 17.10
N TYR A 278 -18.92 -10.52 16.26
CA TYR A 278 -18.72 -9.08 16.32
C TYR A 278 -18.69 -8.48 14.91
N SER A 279 -19.04 -7.21 14.83
CA SER A 279 -18.77 -6.36 13.67
C SER A 279 -18.02 -5.11 14.11
N ALA A 280 -17.16 -4.62 13.23
CA ALA A 280 -16.50 -3.33 13.44
C ALA A 280 -16.50 -2.52 12.13
N VAL A 281 -16.52 -1.20 12.27
CA VAL A 281 -16.33 -0.25 11.19
C VAL A 281 -15.18 0.66 11.60
N VAL A 282 -14.12 0.65 10.82
CA VAL A 282 -12.96 1.53 10.96
C VAL A 282 -13.04 2.57 9.86
N GLY A 283 -13.14 3.83 10.25
CA GLY A 283 -13.18 4.96 9.34
C GLY A 283 -11.99 5.88 9.55
N VAL A 284 -11.54 6.55 8.48
CA VAL A 284 -10.66 7.71 8.59
C VAL A 284 -11.33 8.88 7.89
N HIS A 285 -11.56 9.96 8.64
CA HIS A 285 -12.16 11.21 8.17
C HIS A 285 -11.32 12.37 8.67
N ASP A 286 -10.93 13.30 7.79
CA ASP A 286 -10.06 14.45 8.13
C ASP A 286 -8.77 14.06 8.89
N LYS A 287 -8.11 12.97 8.48
CA LYS A 287 -6.94 12.38 9.17
C LYS A 287 -7.21 11.95 10.61
N HIS A 288 -8.46 11.64 10.92
CA HIS A 288 -8.85 11.18 12.23
C HIS A 288 -9.49 9.81 12.17
N LEU A 289 -8.97 8.92 13.01
CA LEU A 289 -9.47 7.56 13.16
C LEU A 289 -10.81 7.56 13.89
N GLN A 290 -11.76 6.82 13.34
CA GLN A 290 -13.04 6.50 13.96
C GLN A 290 -13.18 4.99 13.98
N VAL A 291 -13.56 4.42 15.13
CA VAL A 291 -13.76 2.99 15.28
C VAL A 291 -15.07 2.75 15.98
N GLU A 292 -15.96 2.01 15.33
CA GLU A 292 -17.18 1.49 15.93
C GLU A 292 -17.09 -0.03 16.00
N VAL A 293 -17.33 -0.62 17.17
CA VAL A 293 -17.41 -2.07 17.35
C VAL A 293 -18.74 -2.41 18.01
N ALA A 294 -19.40 -3.43 17.49
CA ALA A 294 -20.67 -3.92 18.02
C ALA A 294 -20.66 -5.45 18.17
N SER A 295 -21.24 -5.94 19.25
CA SER A 295 -21.51 -7.36 19.48
C SER A 295 -22.73 -7.51 20.38
N ASN A 296 -23.55 -8.53 20.19
CA ASN A 296 -24.61 -8.88 21.15
C ASN A 296 -24.07 -9.69 22.35
N LEU A 297 -22.78 -10.05 22.32
CA LEU A 297 -22.09 -10.96 23.23
C LEU A 297 -22.78 -12.33 23.37
N ASN A 298 -23.71 -12.69 22.48
CA ASN A 298 -24.39 -13.97 22.51
C ASN A 298 -23.36 -15.10 22.34
N GLY A 299 -23.47 -16.15 23.15
CA GLY A 299 -22.50 -17.25 23.20
C GLY A 299 -21.29 -17.02 24.12
N LEU A 300 -21.15 -15.83 24.72
CA LEU A 300 -20.09 -15.49 25.67
C LEU A 300 -20.62 -15.46 27.11
N ALA A 301 -20.05 -16.28 27.98
CA ALA A 301 -20.29 -16.23 29.42
C ALA A 301 -19.29 -15.28 30.09
N LEU A 302 -19.78 -14.46 31.02
CA LEU A 302 -18.97 -13.54 31.82
C LEU A 302 -19.21 -13.84 33.31
N ASP A 303 -18.20 -14.40 33.98
CA ASP A 303 -18.19 -14.62 35.42
C ASP A 303 -17.62 -13.40 36.16
N LEU A 304 -18.20 -12.23 35.91
CA LEU A 304 -17.83 -10.97 36.54
C LEU A 304 -18.75 -10.68 37.74
N PRO A 305 -18.30 -9.92 38.76
CA PRO A 305 -19.18 -9.50 39.85
C PRO A 305 -20.46 -8.83 39.33
N ALA A 306 -21.57 -9.01 40.05
CA ALA A 306 -22.81 -8.29 39.74
C ALA A 306 -22.54 -6.78 39.66
N PRO A 307 -23.10 -6.05 38.67
CA PRO A 307 -24.16 -6.45 37.72
C PRO A 307 -23.66 -7.01 36.37
N LEU A 308 -22.37 -7.32 36.22
CA LEU A 308 -21.76 -7.71 34.93
C LEU A 308 -21.78 -9.23 34.67
N ALA A 309 -22.24 -10.01 35.64
CA ALA A 309 -22.41 -11.46 35.51
C ALA A 309 -23.39 -11.78 34.38
N LYS A 310 -23.04 -12.75 33.53
CA LYS A 310 -23.83 -13.13 32.36
C LYS A 310 -23.62 -14.59 32.00
N THR A 311 -24.69 -15.32 31.68
CA THR A 311 -24.61 -16.66 31.09
C THR A 311 -24.47 -16.60 29.57
N ALA A 312 -23.92 -17.65 28.93
CA ALA A 312 -23.69 -17.66 27.49
C ALA A 312 -24.96 -17.44 26.62
N ALA A 313 -26.13 -17.86 27.10
CA ALA A 313 -27.40 -17.73 26.38
C ALA A 313 -28.05 -16.35 26.49
N GLN A 314 -27.62 -15.52 27.45
CA GLN A 314 -28.17 -14.19 27.64
C GLN A 314 -27.63 -13.25 26.55
N ASP A 315 -28.40 -12.26 26.13
CA ASP A 315 -27.90 -11.17 25.28
C ASP A 315 -27.45 -10.00 26.15
N MET A 316 -26.29 -9.44 25.82
CA MET A 316 -25.78 -8.24 26.47
C MET A 316 -25.02 -7.41 25.43
N PRO A 317 -25.70 -6.51 24.72
CA PRO A 317 -25.09 -5.74 23.65
C PRO A 317 -23.91 -4.92 24.12
N LEU A 318 -22.74 -5.14 23.51
CA LEU A 318 -21.55 -4.33 23.65
C LEU A 318 -21.47 -3.38 22.46
N ARG A 319 -21.32 -2.09 22.74
CA ARG A 319 -20.95 -1.07 21.76
C ARG A 319 -19.72 -0.33 22.23
N PHE A 320 -18.74 -0.22 21.36
CA PHE A 320 -17.55 0.59 21.54
C PHE A 320 -17.50 1.60 20.41
N ASP A 321 -17.26 2.87 20.76
CA ASP A 321 -17.12 3.97 19.82
C ASP A 321 -15.89 4.77 20.22
N LEU A 322 -14.95 4.92 19.28
CA LEU A 322 -13.81 5.82 19.34
C LEU A 322 -13.98 6.85 18.24
N ARG A 323 -13.98 8.12 18.62
CA ARG A 323 -14.08 9.22 17.66
C ARG A 323 -13.35 10.46 18.16
N PRO A 324 -12.98 11.38 17.25
CA PRO A 324 -12.42 12.67 17.64
C PRO A 324 -13.41 13.46 18.49
N SER A 325 -12.92 14.12 19.54
CA SER A 325 -13.76 15.00 20.34
C SER A 325 -14.10 16.27 19.55
N THR A 326 -15.38 16.57 19.41
CA THR A 326 -15.89 17.80 18.75
C THR A 326 -16.22 18.92 19.74
N ALA A 327 -15.92 18.73 21.03
CA ALA A 327 -16.25 19.70 22.07
C ALA A 327 -15.32 20.93 22.03
N PRO A 328 -15.85 22.16 22.30
CA PRO A 328 -15.04 23.36 22.39
C PRO A 328 -13.90 23.21 23.41
N GLY A 329 -12.67 23.54 23.02
CA GLY A 329 -11.47 23.41 23.88
C GLY A 329 -10.89 22.00 24.01
N ARG A 330 -11.38 21.01 23.24
CA ARG A 330 -10.90 19.62 23.22
C ARG A 330 -10.30 19.20 21.88
N ALA A 331 -9.82 20.17 21.10
CA ALA A 331 -9.07 19.89 19.87
C ALA A 331 -7.85 19.00 20.19
N GLY A 332 -7.68 17.91 19.46
CA GLY A 332 -6.61 16.94 19.71
C GLY A 332 -6.90 15.92 20.81
N LEU A 333 -8.15 15.78 21.27
CA LEU A 333 -8.58 14.70 22.15
C LEU A 333 -9.49 13.72 21.42
N ASP A 334 -9.47 12.47 21.84
CA ASP A 334 -10.36 11.43 21.34
C ASP A 334 -11.33 11.02 22.44
N GLU A 335 -12.56 10.77 22.06
CA GLU A 335 -13.63 10.34 22.95
C GLU A 335 -13.87 8.85 22.73
N VAL A 336 -13.79 8.09 23.82
CA VAL A 336 -14.12 6.67 23.84
C VAL A 336 -15.39 6.47 24.63
N THR A 337 -16.39 5.85 24.01
CA THR A 337 -17.62 5.43 24.66
C THR A 337 -17.71 3.91 24.63
N VAL A 338 -17.92 3.31 25.80
CA VAL A 338 -18.15 1.87 25.94
C VAL A 338 -19.51 1.69 26.61
N GLN A 339 -20.39 0.93 25.99
CA GLN A 339 -21.71 0.60 26.51
C GLN A 339 -21.89 -0.90 26.52
N LEU A 340 -22.31 -1.44 27.66
CA LEU A 340 -22.55 -2.86 27.86
C LEU A 340 -23.98 -3.06 28.38
N GLY A 341 -24.92 -3.21 27.44
CA GLY A 341 -26.36 -3.24 27.69
C GLY A 341 -26.80 -2.07 28.58
N ASN A 342 -27.60 -2.40 29.60
CA ASN A 342 -27.98 -1.48 30.67
C ASN A 342 -27.10 -1.66 31.93
N ALA A 343 -26.10 -2.54 31.87
CA ALA A 343 -25.32 -2.95 33.04
C ALA A 343 -24.17 -1.99 33.34
N ALA A 344 -23.53 -1.46 32.29
CA ALA A 344 -22.46 -0.48 32.43
C ALA A 344 -22.38 0.46 31.22
N SER A 345 -21.98 1.69 31.49
CA SER A 345 -21.54 2.64 30.47
C SER A 345 -20.33 3.40 30.99
N ALA A 346 -19.37 3.64 30.12
CA ALA A 346 -18.16 4.39 30.43
C ALA A 346 -17.85 5.35 29.28
N ARG A 347 -17.40 6.54 29.62
CA ARG A 347 -16.98 7.56 28.66
C ARG A 347 -15.63 8.11 29.11
N TYR A 348 -14.64 7.99 28.25
CA TYR A 348 -13.29 8.45 28.48
C TYR A 348 -12.92 9.52 27.44
N VAL A 349 -12.05 10.43 27.86
CA VAL A 349 -11.41 11.38 26.95
C VAL A 349 -9.92 11.10 27.00
N LEU A 350 -9.37 10.64 25.89
CA LEU A 350 -7.96 10.33 25.74
C LEU A 350 -7.27 11.52 25.09
N ARG A 351 -6.06 11.83 25.59
CA ARG A 351 -5.18 12.73 24.87
C ARG A 351 -4.62 11.98 23.69
N ARG A 352 -4.80 12.51 22.48
CA ARG A 352 -4.26 11.92 21.26
C ARG A 352 -2.74 11.88 21.41
N GLY A 353 -2.18 10.67 21.43
CA GLY A 353 -0.74 10.46 21.55
C GLY A 353 -0.04 11.11 20.36
N GLY A 354 0.92 11.99 20.61
CA GLY A 354 1.80 12.45 19.54
C GLY A 354 2.59 11.25 19.05
N ASP A 355 2.46 10.93 17.75
CA ASP A 355 3.15 9.89 16.97
C ASP A 355 2.31 8.70 16.48
N ALA A 356 0.98 8.73 16.62
CA ALA A 356 0.12 7.88 15.80
C ALA A 356 -1.09 8.68 15.32
N LEU A 357 -1.02 9.14 14.07
CA LEU A 357 -2.10 9.26 13.07
C LEU A 357 -1.65 10.10 11.88
#